data_AF-A0A2S4ZVV1-F1
#
_entry.id   AF-A0A2S4ZVV1-F1
#
_cell.length_a   1.000
_cell.length_b   1.000
_cell.length_c   1.000
_cell.angle_alpha   90.00
_cell.angle_beta   90.00
_cell.angle_gamma   90.00
#
_symmetry.space_group_name_H-M   'P 1'
#
loop_
_entity.id
_entity.type
_entity.pdbx_description
1 polymer ?
#
loop_
_entity_poly.entity_id
_entity_poly.type
_entity_poly.pdbx_seq_one_letter_code
_entity_poly.pdbx_strand_id
1 'polypeptide(L)'
;MHRRRTALVLTAAIAAAAPLLTACGSDAHPGAAAVVGGQRITVAQLESRVDEVRRAQRAAVPDETQYEQVVSSTSTLTRDTLHNMVLDRVLHRAARDADITVTRKEIQQMRGELERQAGGGKGLETAWLQKYGIAPARLDDNLRLQLEAQKLAARLGTDTSQPAFWKALSKASEELHVDLNPRYGSWDVQKSSRVDAGTPWVREVTTAGGEPVTA
;
A
#
# COMPACT_ATOMS: atom_id res chain seq x y z
N MET A 1 -67.14 53.00 31.06
CA MET A 1 -66.59 54.04 30.15
C MET A 1 -65.09 54.12 30.33
N HIS A 2 -64.36 54.21 29.21
CA HIS A 2 -62.93 54.59 29.07
C HIS A 2 -61.87 53.63 29.65
N ARG A 3 -60.72 53.36 29.00
CA ARG A 3 -60.18 53.80 27.71
C ARG A 3 -59.06 52.84 27.32
N ARG A 4 -58.97 52.56 26.02
CA ARG A 4 -57.85 51.89 25.32
C ARG A 4 -56.50 52.49 25.70
N ARG A 5 -55.44 51.67 25.74
CA ARG A 5 -54.14 51.98 25.13
C ARG A 5 -53.45 50.71 24.63
N THR A 6 -53.34 50.62 23.31
CA THR A 6 -52.44 49.76 22.54
C THR A 6 -50.99 50.15 22.81
N ALA A 7 -50.12 49.15 22.96
CA ALA A 7 -48.68 49.29 22.79
C ALA A 7 -48.17 48.07 22.02
N LEU A 8 -47.50 48.34 20.91
CA LEU A 8 -47.01 47.42 19.91
C LEU A 8 -45.49 47.58 19.91
N VAL A 9 -44.73 46.55 20.30
CA VAL A 9 -43.26 46.46 20.18
C VAL A 9 -42.93 44.97 20.04
N LEU A 10 -42.71 44.43 18.84
CA LEU A 10 -41.46 44.36 18.05
C LEU A 10 -40.35 43.49 18.66
N THR A 11 -40.04 42.42 17.91
CA THR A 11 -38.72 41.78 17.68
C THR A 11 -38.21 40.72 18.66
N ALA A 12 -38.14 39.45 18.19
CA ALA A 12 -36.88 38.77 17.84
C ALA A 12 -37.17 37.31 17.43
N ALA A 13 -37.33 37.06 16.13
CA ALA A 13 -37.24 35.70 15.61
C ALA A 13 -35.76 35.31 15.59
N ILE A 14 -35.33 34.51 16.56
CA ILE A 14 -34.02 33.88 16.55
C ILE A 14 -34.06 32.80 15.46
N ALA A 15 -33.64 33.17 14.26
CA ALA A 15 -33.29 32.21 13.24
C ALA A 15 -32.08 31.42 13.74
N ALA A 16 -32.34 30.21 14.26
CA ALA A 16 -31.30 29.24 14.54
C ALA A 16 -30.65 28.85 13.21
N ALA A 17 -29.59 29.56 12.83
CA ALA A 17 -28.63 29.08 11.85
C ALA A 17 -27.92 27.88 12.50
N ALA A 18 -28.49 26.69 12.36
CA ALA A 18 -27.73 25.47 12.54
C ALA A 18 -26.59 25.51 11.52
N PRO A 19 -25.31 25.48 11.93
CA PRO A 19 -24.26 25.15 10.98
C PRO A 19 -24.51 23.70 10.60
N LEU A 20 -25.18 23.50 9.47
CA LEU A 20 -25.10 22.25 8.75
C LEU A 20 -23.63 22.10 8.41
N LEU A 21 -22.91 21.35 9.24
CA LEU A 21 -21.64 20.73 8.88
C LEU A 21 -21.97 19.77 7.74
N THR A 22 -22.16 20.32 6.54
CA THR A 22 -22.02 19.59 5.30
C THR A 22 -20.54 19.21 5.24
N ALA A 23 -20.21 18.12 5.93
CA ALA A 23 -19.02 17.35 5.63
C ALA A 23 -19.23 16.84 4.19
N CYS A 24 -18.90 17.69 3.22
CA CYS A 24 -18.70 17.31 1.83
C CYS A 24 -17.40 16.50 1.75
N GLY A 25 -17.35 15.39 2.49
CA GLY A 25 -16.47 14.27 2.22
C GLY A 25 -17.28 13.30 1.40
N SER A 26 -17.34 13.55 0.09
CA SER A 26 -17.98 12.70 -0.91
C SER A 26 -17.19 11.41 -1.13
N ASP A 27 -16.88 10.68 -0.05
CA ASP A 27 -16.28 9.35 -0.13
C ASP A 27 -17.29 8.35 0.40
N ALA A 28 -17.57 7.33 -0.39
CA ALA A 28 -18.43 6.21 -0.02
C ALA A 28 -17.92 5.42 1.21
N HIS A 29 -16.73 5.76 1.74
CA HIS A 29 -16.05 5.02 2.80
C HIS A 29 -15.32 5.94 3.81
N PRO A 30 -16.01 6.61 4.76
CA PRO A 30 -15.40 7.54 5.71
C PRO A 30 -14.27 6.90 6.52
N GLY A 31 -13.02 7.35 6.36
CA GLY A 31 -11.85 6.81 7.07
C GLY A 31 -11.17 5.59 6.41
N ALA A 32 -11.54 5.23 5.17
CA ALA A 32 -10.76 4.30 4.35
C ALA A 32 -9.71 5.05 3.52
N ALA A 33 -8.51 4.50 3.45
CA ALA A 33 -7.50 4.87 2.46
C ALA A 33 -7.74 4.13 1.14
N ALA A 34 -8.22 2.90 1.19
CA ALA A 34 -8.68 2.13 0.05
C ALA A 34 -9.72 1.08 0.46
N VAL A 35 -10.48 0.56 -0.50
CA VAL A 35 -11.34 -0.61 -0.39
C VAL A 35 -10.91 -1.61 -1.45
N VAL A 36 -10.70 -2.86 -1.04
CA VAL A 36 -10.21 -3.93 -1.89
C VAL A 36 -10.99 -5.20 -1.55
N GLY A 37 -11.80 -5.69 -2.48
CA GLY A 37 -12.69 -6.84 -2.31
C GLY A 37 -13.77 -6.61 -1.25
N GLY A 38 -14.27 -5.38 -1.13
CA GLY A 38 -15.18 -4.98 -0.04
C GLY A 38 -14.52 -4.84 1.34
N GLN A 39 -13.23 -5.16 1.47
CA GLN A 39 -12.47 -4.99 2.70
C GLN A 39 -11.73 -3.66 2.72
N ARG A 40 -11.82 -2.94 3.82
CA ARG A 40 -11.21 -1.62 3.97
C ARG A 40 -9.72 -1.75 4.32
N ILE A 41 -8.91 -0.88 3.74
CA ILE A 41 -7.63 -0.41 4.29
C ILE A 41 -7.97 0.92 4.95
N THR A 42 -7.95 0.96 6.28
CA THR A 42 -8.24 2.18 7.02
C THR A 42 -7.06 3.14 6.95
N VAL A 43 -7.35 4.44 7.15
CA VAL A 43 -6.30 5.46 7.30
C VAL A 43 -5.36 5.10 8.45
N ALA A 44 -5.88 4.64 9.59
CA ALA A 44 -5.07 4.24 10.73
C ALA A 44 -4.11 3.07 10.40
N GLN A 45 -4.56 2.09 9.61
CA GLN A 45 -3.69 1.00 9.15
C GLN A 45 -2.58 1.50 8.22
N LEU A 46 -2.92 2.44 7.32
CA LEU A 46 -1.93 3.06 6.44
C LEU A 46 -0.89 3.84 7.24
N GLU A 47 -1.32 4.73 8.14
CA GLU A 47 -0.38 5.52 8.97
C GLU A 47 0.48 4.62 9.86
N SER A 48 -0.10 3.58 10.47
CA SER A 48 0.68 2.58 11.22
C SER A 48 1.76 1.93 10.37
N ARG A 49 1.49 1.67 9.08
CA ARG A 49 2.45 1.06 8.16
C ARG A 49 3.55 2.04 7.77
N VAL A 50 3.20 3.31 7.55
CA VAL A 50 4.16 4.39 7.31
C VAL A 50 5.08 4.58 8.52
N ASP A 51 4.51 4.57 9.73
CA ASP A 51 5.26 4.72 10.97
C ASP A 51 6.24 3.57 11.21
N GLU A 52 5.88 2.33 10.85
CA GLU A 52 6.80 1.19 10.89
C GLU A 52 8.05 1.47 10.02
N VAL A 53 7.87 2.01 8.82
CA VAL A 53 8.96 2.35 7.91
C VAL A 53 9.78 3.52 8.44
N ARG A 54 9.13 4.59 8.93
CA ARG A 54 9.80 5.77 9.49
C ARG A 54 10.65 5.42 10.71
N ARG A 55 10.12 4.60 11.63
CA ARG A 55 10.90 4.12 12.78
C ARG A 55 12.10 3.28 12.35
N ALA A 56 11.93 2.41 11.37
CA ALA A 56 13.03 1.60 10.84
C ALA A 56 14.09 2.46 10.15
N GLN A 57 13.68 3.45 9.35
CA GLN A 57 14.57 4.42 8.71
C GLN A 57 15.36 5.22 9.75
N ARG A 58 14.69 5.67 10.81
CA ARG A 58 15.36 6.39 11.88
C ARG A 58 16.40 5.54 12.59
N ALA A 59 16.06 4.29 12.89
CA ALA A 59 16.98 3.37 13.55
C ALA A 59 18.17 2.97 12.67
N ALA A 60 18.08 3.15 11.34
CA ALA A 60 19.10 2.79 10.37
C ALA A 60 20.15 3.90 10.13
N VAL A 61 19.95 5.12 10.64
CA VAL A 61 20.88 6.25 10.46
C VAL A 61 21.38 6.79 11.80
N PRO A 62 22.65 7.26 11.89
CA PRO A 62 23.27 7.58 13.16
C PRO A 62 22.90 8.97 13.71
N ASP A 63 22.47 9.91 12.86
CA ASP A 63 22.23 11.30 13.24
C ASP A 63 20.96 11.91 12.60
N GLU A 64 20.57 13.06 13.12
CA GLU A 64 19.37 13.80 12.70
C GLU A 64 19.45 14.29 11.26
N THR A 65 20.61 14.79 10.84
CA THR A 65 20.80 15.38 9.50
C THR A 65 20.63 14.31 8.40
N GLN A 66 21.18 13.11 8.62
CA GLN A 66 20.97 11.98 7.71
C GLN A 66 19.51 11.53 7.72
N TYR A 67 18.85 11.55 8.88
CA TYR A 67 17.43 11.20 8.95
C TYR A 67 16.55 12.20 8.18
N GLU A 68 16.80 13.50 8.30
CA GLU A 68 16.11 14.53 7.53
C GLU A 68 16.28 14.31 6.00
N GLN A 69 17.47 13.90 5.56
CA GLN A 69 17.73 13.55 4.16
C GLN A 69 16.94 12.30 3.72
N VAL A 70 16.79 11.30 4.58
CA VAL A 70 15.95 10.12 4.29
C VAL A 70 14.47 10.52 4.18
N VAL A 71 13.98 11.36 5.10
CA VAL A 71 12.59 11.84 5.07
C VAL A 71 12.32 12.66 3.81
N SER A 72 13.24 13.55 3.43
CA SER A 72 13.09 14.40 2.24
C SER A 72 13.10 13.60 0.93
N SER A 73 13.92 12.54 0.85
CA SER A 73 13.99 11.63 -0.29
C SER A 73 12.81 10.66 -0.41
N THR A 74 11.93 10.61 0.59
CA THR A 74 10.78 9.69 0.65
C THR A 74 9.47 10.44 0.89
N SER A 75 9.29 11.54 0.17
CA SER A 75 8.09 12.39 0.23
C SER A 75 6.82 11.67 -0.25
N THR A 76 6.94 10.63 -1.06
CA THR A 76 5.84 9.80 -1.57
C THR A 76 5.49 8.61 -0.67
N LEU A 77 6.20 8.41 0.45
CA LEU A 77 6.12 7.18 1.25
C LEU A 77 4.69 6.75 1.58
N THR A 78 3.83 7.67 2.00
CA THR A 78 2.43 7.33 2.35
C THR A 78 1.66 6.79 1.14
N ARG A 79 1.81 7.40 -0.04
CA ARG A 79 1.16 6.93 -1.27
C ARG A 79 1.75 5.59 -1.70
N ASP A 80 3.06 5.44 -1.66
CA ASP A 80 3.75 4.19 -2.04
C ASP A 80 3.38 3.04 -1.09
N THR A 81 3.26 3.33 0.20
CA THR A 81 2.82 2.36 1.21
C THR A 81 1.41 1.88 0.92
N LEU A 82 0.47 2.79 0.60
CA LEU A 82 -0.89 2.41 0.23
C LEU A 82 -0.91 1.57 -1.06
N HIS A 83 -0.13 1.97 -2.07
CA HIS A 83 -0.04 1.21 -3.32
C HIS A 83 0.47 -0.21 -3.09
N ASN A 84 1.50 -0.39 -2.26
CA ASN A 84 1.98 -1.70 -1.86
C ASN A 84 0.87 -2.51 -1.15
N MET A 85 0.20 -1.93 -0.14
CA MET A 85 -0.88 -2.64 0.58
C MET A 85 -2.03 -3.10 -0.33
N VAL A 86 -2.34 -2.33 -1.38
CA VAL A 86 -3.34 -2.71 -2.39
C VAL A 86 -2.79 -3.80 -3.31
N LEU A 87 -1.56 -3.64 -3.80
CA LEU A 87 -0.91 -4.63 -4.66
C LEU A 87 -0.77 -5.98 -3.97
N ASP A 88 -0.45 -5.99 -2.67
CA ASP A 88 -0.37 -7.20 -1.85
C ASP A 88 -1.68 -8.01 -1.93
N ARG A 89 -2.82 -7.33 -1.80
CA ARG A 89 -4.14 -7.97 -1.89
C ARG A 89 -4.46 -8.45 -3.31
N VAL A 90 -4.09 -7.67 -4.32
CA VAL A 90 -4.30 -8.02 -5.74
C VAL A 90 -3.47 -9.23 -6.14
N LEU A 91 -2.18 -9.25 -5.80
CA LEU A 91 -1.30 -10.38 -6.08
C LEU A 91 -1.75 -11.63 -5.33
N HIS A 92 -2.12 -11.49 -4.06
CA HIS A 92 -2.62 -12.61 -3.27
C HIS A 92 -3.91 -13.19 -3.88
N ARG A 93 -4.83 -12.34 -4.36
CA ARG A 93 -6.02 -12.77 -5.10
C ARG A 93 -5.64 -13.52 -6.38
N ALA A 94 -4.75 -12.96 -7.20
CA ALA A 94 -4.31 -13.60 -8.43
C ALA A 94 -3.64 -14.97 -8.18
N ALA A 95 -2.84 -15.09 -7.12
CA ALA A 95 -2.25 -16.35 -6.70
C ALA A 95 -3.33 -17.36 -6.27
N ARG A 96 -4.32 -16.92 -5.49
CA ARG A 96 -5.46 -17.75 -5.07
C ARG A 96 -6.32 -18.24 -6.25
N ASP A 97 -6.55 -17.39 -7.25
CA ASP A 97 -7.32 -17.74 -8.45
C ASP A 97 -6.59 -18.76 -9.34
N ALA A 98 -5.27 -18.92 -9.15
CA ALA A 98 -4.42 -19.91 -9.81
C ALA A 98 -4.06 -21.11 -8.90
N ASP A 99 -4.77 -21.27 -7.78
CA ASP A 99 -4.54 -22.34 -6.79
C ASP A 99 -3.10 -22.38 -6.25
N ILE A 100 -2.45 -21.23 -6.16
CA ILE A 100 -1.09 -21.10 -5.65
C ILE A 100 -1.14 -20.94 -4.13
N THR A 101 -0.29 -21.71 -3.45
CA THR A 101 -0.04 -21.58 -2.02
C THR A 101 1.46 -21.46 -1.76
N VAL A 102 1.81 -20.74 -0.70
CA VAL A 102 3.19 -20.59 -0.22
C VAL A 102 3.25 -21.09 1.21
N THR A 103 4.21 -21.97 1.47
CA THR A 103 4.43 -22.57 2.78
C THR A 103 5.44 -21.77 3.60
N ARG A 104 5.37 -21.90 4.93
CA ARG A 104 6.38 -21.32 5.83
C ARG A 104 7.80 -21.80 5.49
N LYS A 105 7.95 -23.06 5.07
CA LYS A 105 9.25 -23.63 4.70
C LYS A 105 9.87 -22.86 3.53
N GLU A 106 9.09 -22.57 2.49
CA GLU A 106 9.57 -21.83 1.32
C GLU A 106 9.99 -20.40 1.68
N ILE A 107 9.22 -19.73 2.53
CA ILE A 107 9.56 -18.38 3.02
C ILE A 107 10.90 -18.41 3.76
N GLN A 108 11.10 -19.37 4.67
CA GLN A 108 12.35 -19.48 5.43
C GLN A 108 13.54 -19.90 4.56
N GLN A 109 13.32 -20.73 3.54
CA GLN A 109 14.34 -21.07 2.55
C GLN A 109 14.78 -19.83 1.75
N MET A 110 13.82 -19.06 1.23
CA MET A 110 14.11 -17.82 0.52
C MET A 110 14.81 -16.80 1.42
N ARG A 111 14.33 -16.64 2.66
CA ARG A 111 14.96 -15.75 3.65
C ARG A 111 16.40 -16.15 3.91
N GLY A 112 16.66 -17.43 4.17
CA GLY A 112 18.01 -17.93 4.44
C GLY A 112 18.98 -17.75 3.26
N GLU A 113 18.51 -17.86 2.02
CA GLU A 113 19.30 -17.54 0.82
C GLU A 113 19.66 -16.05 0.80
N LEU A 114 18.66 -15.18 0.93
CA LEU A 114 18.84 -13.73 0.90
C LEU A 114 19.70 -13.22 2.06
N GLU A 115 19.58 -13.80 3.24
CA GLU A 115 20.45 -13.49 4.38
C GLU A 115 21.90 -13.84 4.08
N ARG A 116 22.17 -14.96 3.41
CA ARG A 116 23.54 -15.33 3.03
C ARG A 116 24.15 -14.34 2.05
N GLN A 117 23.34 -13.84 1.11
CA GLN A 117 23.74 -12.84 0.12
C GLN A 117 23.94 -11.45 0.75
N ALA A 118 23.12 -11.10 1.73
CA ALA A 118 23.14 -9.79 2.38
C ALA A 118 24.08 -9.70 3.59
N GLY A 119 24.83 -10.75 3.91
CA GLY A 119 25.74 -10.77 5.07
C GLY A 119 25.05 -10.95 6.42
N GLY A 120 23.82 -11.50 6.43
CA GLY A 120 23.02 -11.85 7.62
C GLY A 120 21.65 -11.17 7.66
N GLY A 121 20.85 -11.51 8.66
CA GLY A 121 19.48 -11.00 8.84
C GLY A 121 19.37 -9.47 8.89
N LYS A 122 20.26 -8.82 9.63
CA LYS A 122 20.30 -7.35 9.68
C LYS A 122 20.63 -6.73 8.33
N GLY A 123 21.57 -7.31 7.58
CA GLY A 123 21.92 -6.84 6.24
C GLY A 123 20.74 -6.93 5.28
N LEU A 124 19.99 -8.04 5.35
CA LEU A 124 18.77 -8.23 4.58
C LEU A 124 17.70 -7.19 4.93
N GLU A 125 17.42 -7.00 6.22
CA GLU A 125 16.46 -6.02 6.71
C GLU A 125 16.80 -4.59 6.27
N THR A 126 18.08 -4.19 6.38
CA THR A 126 18.54 -2.88 5.92
C THR A 126 18.39 -2.73 4.40
N ALA A 127 18.78 -3.74 3.63
CA ALA A 127 18.66 -3.71 2.18
C ALA A 127 17.20 -3.57 1.71
N TRP A 128 16.27 -4.33 2.32
CA TRP A 128 14.84 -4.25 2.00
C TRP A 128 14.21 -2.91 2.38
N LEU A 129 14.59 -2.38 3.54
CA LEU A 129 14.13 -1.07 3.99
C LEU A 129 14.58 0.03 3.03
N GLN A 130 15.86 0.05 2.66
CA GLN A 130 16.43 1.10 1.80
C GLN A 130 15.91 1.02 0.36
N LYS A 131 15.82 -0.20 -0.19
CA LYS A 131 15.48 -0.40 -1.60
C LYS A 131 13.98 -0.38 -1.86
N TYR A 132 13.19 -0.91 -0.92
CA TYR A 132 11.75 -1.18 -1.12
C TYR A 132 10.84 -0.52 -0.09
N GLY A 133 11.40 0.16 0.92
CA GLY A 133 10.59 0.74 2.00
C GLY A 133 9.89 -0.31 2.85
N ILE A 134 10.40 -1.55 2.89
CA ILE A 134 9.79 -2.63 3.67
C ILE A 134 10.41 -2.64 5.08
N ALA A 135 9.60 -2.33 6.09
CA ALA A 135 10.03 -2.41 7.48
C ALA A 135 10.38 -3.87 7.89
N PRO A 136 11.37 -4.09 8.77
CA PRO A 136 11.84 -5.42 9.17
C PRO A 136 10.72 -6.37 9.61
N ALA A 137 9.75 -5.86 10.37
CA ALA A 137 8.62 -6.62 10.87
C ALA A 137 7.74 -7.26 9.77
N ARG A 138 7.90 -6.84 8.51
CA ARG A 138 7.09 -7.29 7.36
C ARG A 138 7.90 -7.85 6.22
N LEU A 139 9.16 -8.14 6.49
CA LEU A 139 10.01 -8.85 5.56
C LEU A 139 9.39 -10.20 5.16
N ASP A 140 8.99 -11.03 6.11
CA ASP A 140 8.41 -12.36 5.83
C ASP A 140 7.10 -12.28 5.00
N ASP A 141 6.25 -11.29 5.27
CA ASP A 141 5.05 -11.03 4.47
C ASP A 141 5.40 -10.64 3.03
N ASN A 142 6.41 -9.78 2.86
CA ASN A 142 6.89 -9.40 1.55
C ASN A 142 7.52 -10.60 0.82
N LEU A 143 8.30 -11.45 1.50
CA LEU A 143 8.90 -12.65 0.90
C LEU A 143 7.84 -13.67 0.46
N ARG A 144 6.78 -13.86 1.26
CA ARG A 144 5.62 -14.66 0.84
C ARG A 144 5.04 -14.13 -0.47
N LEU A 145 4.86 -12.83 -0.56
CA LEU A 145 4.31 -12.18 -1.73
C LEU A 145 5.23 -12.30 -2.96
N GLN A 146 6.54 -12.22 -2.76
CA GLN A 146 7.52 -12.53 -3.82
C GLN A 146 7.39 -13.97 -4.33
N LEU A 147 7.20 -14.94 -3.44
CA LEU A 147 6.99 -16.34 -3.82
C LEU A 147 5.65 -16.54 -4.55
N GLU A 148 4.59 -15.85 -4.13
CA GLU A 148 3.30 -15.83 -4.83
C GLU A 148 3.49 -15.30 -6.26
N ALA A 149 4.24 -14.20 -6.45
CA ALA A 149 4.53 -13.63 -7.77
C ALA A 149 5.33 -14.60 -8.66
N GLN A 150 6.40 -15.22 -8.13
CA GLN A 150 7.22 -16.19 -8.87
C GLN A 150 6.40 -17.39 -9.33
N LYS A 151 5.62 -17.97 -8.41
CA LYS A 151 4.77 -19.12 -8.71
C LYS A 151 3.68 -18.77 -9.71
N LEU A 152 3.13 -17.56 -9.63
CA LEU A 152 2.13 -17.08 -10.58
C LEU A 152 2.74 -16.92 -11.97
N ALA A 153 3.90 -16.28 -12.08
CA ALA A 153 4.62 -16.14 -13.33
C ALA A 153 4.94 -17.52 -13.96
N ALA A 154 5.46 -18.45 -13.15
CA ALA A 154 5.73 -19.82 -13.58
C ALA A 154 4.48 -20.57 -14.05
N ARG A 155 3.36 -20.44 -13.31
CA ARG A 155 2.06 -21.03 -13.70
C ARG A 155 1.53 -20.49 -15.02
N LEU A 156 1.81 -19.23 -15.31
CA LEU A 156 1.42 -18.55 -16.55
C LEU A 156 2.42 -18.79 -17.69
N GLY A 157 3.54 -19.48 -17.45
CA GLY A 157 4.61 -19.65 -18.44
C GLY A 157 5.26 -18.34 -18.85
N THR A 158 5.42 -17.41 -17.90
CA THR A 158 5.90 -16.04 -18.14
C THR A 158 6.83 -15.56 -17.02
N ASP A 159 7.25 -14.29 -17.06
CA ASP A 159 8.03 -13.64 -16.00
C ASP A 159 7.30 -12.39 -15.45
N THR A 160 7.74 -11.84 -14.31
CA THR A 160 7.06 -10.72 -13.63
C THR A 160 7.19 -9.37 -14.37
N SER A 161 8.00 -9.30 -15.42
CA SER A 161 8.12 -8.14 -16.32
C SER A 161 7.16 -8.20 -17.51
N GLN A 162 6.63 -9.39 -17.86
CA GLN A 162 5.84 -9.58 -19.07
C GLN A 162 4.38 -9.14 -18.92
N PRO A 163 3.73 -8.71 -20.03
CA PRO A 163 2.32 -8.33 -20.04
C PRO A 163 1.36 -9.42 -19.55
N ALA A 164 1.69 -10.70 -19.75
CA ALA A 164 0.84 -11.82 -19.32
C ALA A 164 0.68 -11.87 -17.80
N PHE A 165 1.76 -11.61 -17.05
CA PHE A 165 1.72 -11.52 -15.59
C PHE A 165 0.84 -10.35 -15.13
N TRP A 166 1.07 -9.16 -15.69
CA TRP A 166 0.29 -7.96 -15.33
C TRP A 166 -1.17 -8.05 -15.75
N LYS A 167 -1.51 -8.80 -16.81
CA LYS A 167 -2.88 -9.11 -17.18
C LYS A 167 -3.59 -9.95 -16.12
N ALA A 168 -2.91 -10.92 -15.50
CA ALA A 168 -3.48 -11.68 -14.39
C ALA A 168 -3.76 -10.78 -13.18
N LEU A 169 -2.87 -9.84 -12.88
CA LEU A 169 -3.09 -8.86 -11.80
C LEU A 169 -4.21 -7.87 -12.12
N SER A 170 -4.36 -7.47 -13.38
CA SER A 170 -5.52 -6.70 -13.83
C SER A 170 -6.83 -7.41 -13.57
N LYS A 171 -6.93 -8.68 -13.97
CA LYS A 171 -8.12 -9.48 -13.73
C LYS A 171 -8.45 -9.55 -12.24
N ALA A 172 -7.47 -9.87 -11.40
CA ALA A 172 -7.66 -9.91 -9.94
C ALA A 172 -8.07 -8.54 -9.36
N SER A 173 -7.48 -7.45 -9.84
CA SER A 173 -7.82 -6.09 -9.42
C SER A 173 -9.25 -5.70 -9.79
N GLU A 174 -9.72 -6.12 -10.98
CA GLU A 174 -11.09 -5.88 -11.44
C GLU A 174 -12.09 -6.67 -10.57
N GLU A 175 -11.81 -7.95 -10.30
CA GLU A 175 -12.64 -8.80 -9.44
C GLU A 175 -12.68 -8.31 -7.98
N LEU A 176 -11.61 -7.65 -7.52
CA LEU A 176 -11.57 -7.03 -6.20
C LEU A 176 -12.26 -5.67 -6.15
N HIS A 177 -12.67 -5.06 -7.27
CA HIS A 177 -13.28 -3.73 -7.28
C HIS A 177 -12.45 -2.72 -6.45
N VAL A 178 -11.15 -2.62 -6.75
CA VAL A 178 -10.24 -1.74 -6.01
C VAL A 178 -10.66 -0.28 -6.14
N ASP A 179 -10.88 0.37 -4.99
CA ASP A 179 -11.25 1.77 -4.87
C ASP A 179 -10.28 2.48 -3.91
N LEU A 180 -9.62 3.55 -4.37
CA LEU A 180 -8.68 4.33 -3.56
C LEU A 180 -9.29 5.68 -3.21
N ASN A 181 -9.05 6.12 -1.98
CA ASN A 181 -9.42 7.49 -1.61
C ASN A 181 -8.62 8.48 -2.48
N PRO A 182 -9.29 9.41 -3.19
CA PRO A 182 -8.65 10.33 -4.13
C PRO A 182 -7.49 11.14 -3.55
N ARG A 183 -7.48 11.38 -2.22
CA ARG A 183 -6.38 12.09 -1.54
C ARG A 183 -5.04 11.36 -1.63
N TYR A 184 -5.06 10.05 -1.85
CA TYR A 184 -3.86 9.21 -2.01
C TYR A 184 -3.55 8.89 -3.48
N GLY A 185 -4.37 9.40 -4.41
CA GLY A 185 -4.23 9.21 -5.84
C GLY A 185 -5.18 8.16 -6.43
N SER A 186 -4.86 7.68 -7.62
CA SER A 186 -5.63 6.71 -8.38
C SER A 186 -4.92 5.36 -8.44
N TRP A 187 -5.68 4.28 -8.46
CA TRP A 187 -5.16 2.94 -8.73
C TRP A 187 -5.26 2.57 -10.20
N ASP A 188 -4.15 2.14 -10.77
CA ASP A 188 -4.10 1.54 -12.10
C ASP A 188 -2.98 0.50 -12.08
N VAL A 189 -3.36 -0.77 -12.07
CA VAL A 189 -2.41 -1.88 -12.00
C VAL A 189 -1.54 -2.01 -13.27
N GLN A 190 -2.03 -1.56 -14.42
CA GLN A 190 -1.27 -1.55 -15.68
C GLN A 190 -0.28 -0.37 -15.75
N LYS A 191 -0.56 0.76 -15.10
CA LYS A 191 0.42 1.83 -14.88
C LYS A 191 1.34 1.55 -13.70
N SER A 192 0.88 0.79 -12.71
CA SER A 192 1.73 0.30 -11.62
C SER A 192 2.78 -0.69 -12.14
N SER A 193 2.49 -1.34 -13.27
CA SER A 193 3.53 -1.94 -14.09
C SER A 193 4.49 -0.83 -14.57
N ARG A 194 4.13 0.13 -15.42
CA ARG A 194 5.06 1.07 -16.07
C ARG A 194 5.74 2.10 -15.13
N VAL A 195 6.84 1.71 -14.48
CA VAL A 195 7.98 2.54 -14.01
C VAL A 195 7.74 3.60 -12.90
N ASP A 196 6.51 4.03 -12.58
CA ASP A 196 6.26 5.08 -11.57
C ASP A 196 5.61 4.61 -10.25
N ALA A 197 5.37 3.30 -10.07
CA ALA A 197 4.79 2.79 -8.82
C ALA A 197 5.87 2.32 -7.84
N GLY A 198 5.71 2.68 -6.57
CA GLY A 198 6.55 2.30 -5.43
C GLY A 198 6.62 0.80 -5.10
N THR A 199 6.53 -0.07 -6.10
CA THR A 199 6.64 -1.54 -6.00
C THR A 199 7.74 -2.14 -6.90
N PRO A 200 8.98 -1.59 -6.96
CA PRO A 200 10.04 -2.13 -7.82
C PRO A 200 10.40 -3.59 -7.50
N TRP A 201 10.16 -4.03 -6.26
CA TRP A 201 10.45 -5.40 -5.83
C TRP A 201 9.73 -6.46 -6.66
N VAL A 202 8.49 -6.24 -7.12
CA VAL A 202 7.73 -7.26 -7.90
C VAL A 202 8.42 -7.62 -9.21
N ARG A 203 9.07 -6.66 -9.87
CA ARG A 203 9.80 -6.91 -11.12
C ARG A 203 11.12 -7.62 -10.91
N GLU A 204 11.83 -7.23 -9.86
CA GLU A 204 13.18 -7.68 -9.60
C GLU A 204 13.23 -9.10 -9.01
N VAL A 205 12.07 -9.61 -8.58
CA VAL A 205 11.87 -10.99 -8.16
C VAL A 205 12.30 -12.03 -9.21
N THR A 206 12.25 -11.71 -10.50
CA THR A 206 12.74 -12.62 -11.55
C THR A 206 14.28 -12.65 -11.61
N THR A 207 14.97 -11.54 -11.30
CA THR A 207 16.44 -11.43 -11.40
C THR A 207 17.17 -12.10 -10.23
N ALA A 208 16.51 -12.23 -9.07
CA ALA A 208 17.11 -12.87 -7.89
C ALA A 208 17.06 -14.42 -7.90
N GLY A 209 16.42 -15.03 -8.91
CA GLY A 209 16.11 -16.47 -8.92
C GLY A 209 16.59 -17.28 -10.13
N GLY A 210 17.32 -16.70 -11.07
CA GLY A 210 17.73 -17.43 -12.28
C GLY A 210 19.05 -16.92 -12.86
N GLU A 211 20.07 -17.77 -12.85
CA GLU A 211 21.16 -17.67 -13.82
C GLU A 211 20.56 -17.60 -15.25
N PRO A 212 21.08 -16.72 -16.11
CA PRO A 212 20.72 -16.74 -17.51
C PRO A 212 21.26 -18.03 -18.13
N VAL A 213 20.38 -18.95 -18.52
CA VAL A 213 20.75 -20.00 -19.47
C VAL A 213 21.00 -19.28 -20.80
N THR A 214 22.29 -19.02 -21.05
CA THR A 214 22.79 -18.55 -22.33
C THR A 214 22.40 -19.55 -23.42
N ALA A 215 21.99 -18.99 -24.55
CA ALA A 215 21.63 -19.66 -25.80
C ALA A 215 22.65 -20.69 -26.29
#